data_AF-A0A9P5WWC2-F1
#
_entry.id   AF-A0A9P5WWC2-F1
#
_cell.length_a   1.000
_cell.length_b   1.000
_cell.length_c   1.000
_cell.angle_alpha   90.00
_cell.angle_beta   90.00
_cell.angle_gamma   90.00
#
_symmetry.space_group_name_H-M   'P 1'
#
loop_
_entity.id
_entity.type
_entity.pdbx_description
1 polymer ?
#
loop_
_entity_poly.entity_id
_entity_poly.type
_entity_poly.pdbx_seq_one_letter_code
_entity_poly.pdbx_strand_id
1 'polypeptide(L)' 'GASNQEMQGHFQRSADTISKVFHCILNLLITPAFYNCYVKLSPHDTTPPEISENPKLYPFLQDCQGALDGSHL' A
#
# COMPACT_ATOMS: atom_id res chain seq x y z
N GLY A 1 -5.58 -1.14 13.00
CA GLY A 1 -4.19 -1.03 13.48
C GLY A 1 -4.18 -0.34 14.82
N ALA A 2 -3.23 -0.67 15.70
CA ALA A 2 -3.09 0.00 16.99
C ALA A 2 -2.73 1.49 16.79
N SER A 3 -3.30 2.35 17.62
CA SER A 3 -3.01 3.79 17.65
C SER A 3 -1.63 4.06 18.22
N ASN A 4 -1.09 5.25 17.93
CA ASN A 4 0.17 5.70 18.53
C ASN A 4 0.08 5.75 20.06
N GLN A 5 -1.10 6.05 20.62
CA GLN A 5 -1.31 6.08 22.07
C GLN A 5 -1.18 4.69 22.71
N GLU A 6 -1.77 3.66 22.10
CA GLU A 6 -1.64 2.28 22.57
C GLU A 6 -0.19 1.79 22.46
N MET A 7 0.49 2.14 21.37
CA MET A 7 1.90 1.78 21.16
C MET A 7 2.85 2.39 22.20
N GLN A 8 2.56 3.58 22.73
CA GLN A 8 3.37 4.18 23.80
C GLN A 8 3.42 3.30 25.04
N GLY A 9 2.29 2.70 25.42
CA GLY A 9 2.22 1.77 26.55
C GLY A 9 2.97 0.45 26.27
N HIS A 10 2.81 -0.09 25.06
CA HIS A 10 3.45 -1.36 24.69
C HIS A 10 4.98 -1.24 24.62
N PHE A 11 5.47 -0.20 23.97
CA PHE A 11 6.90 -0.02 23.72
C PHE A 11 7.60 0.81 24.79
N GLN A 12 6.86 1.44 25.70
CA GLN A 12 7.38 2.36 26.73
C GLN A 12 8.25 3.46 26.11
N ARG A 13 7.79 3.99 24.97
CA ARG A 13 8.45 5.07 24.22
C ARG A 13 7.48 6.23 24.03
N SER A 14 8.03 7.41 23.75
CA SER A 14 7.22 8.59 23.44
C SER A 14 6.51 8.44 22.09
N ALA A 15 5.38 9.14 21.95
CA ALA A 15 4.64 9.26 20.69
C ALA A 15 5.55 9.65 19.51
N ASP A 16 6.47 10.60 19.74
CA ASP A 16 7.43 11.08 18.73
C ASP A 16 8.37 9.96 18.25
N THR A 17 8.89 9.16 19.17
CA THR A 17 9.79 8.04 18.81
C THR A 17 9.05 7.01 17.96
N ILE A 18 7.82 6.68 18.33
CA ILE A 18 7.00 5.72 17.59
C ILE A 18 6.66 6.26 16.20
N SER A 19 6.25 7.52 16.09
CA SER A 19 5.99 8.17 14.79
C SER A 19 7.22 8.19 13.89
N LYS A 20 8.41 8.51 14.44
CA LYS A 20 9.67 8.49 13.69
C LYS A 20 10.02 7.10 13.16
N VAL A 21 9.89 6.08 14.00
CA VAL A 21 10.16 4.69 13.58
C VAL A 21 9.14 4.25 12.52
N PHE A 22 7.87 4.56 12.70
CA PHE A 22 6.83 4.25 11.71
C PHE A 22 7.12 4.88 10.35
N HIS A 23 7.49 6.17 10.32
CA HIS A 23 7.89 6.85 9.08
C HIS A 23 9.16 6.25 8.48
N CYS A 24 10.14 5.87 9.29
CA CYS A 24 11.36 5.21 8.83
C CYS A 24 11.04 3.89 8.11
N ILE A 25 10.15 3.07 8.68
CA ILE A 25 9.71 1.81 8.09
C ILE A 25 8.95 2.07 6.78
N LEU A 26 8.00 3.01 6.77
CA LEU A 26 7.26 3.36 5.55
C LEU A 26 8.22 3.79 4.43
N ASN A 27 9.19 4.66 4.74
CA ASN A 27 10.20 5.10 3.79
C ASN A 27 11.05 3.92 3.28
N LEU A 28 11.37 2.95 4.12
CA LEU A 28 12.11 1.75 3.71
C LEU A 28 11.27 0.90 2.73
N LEU A 29 9.99 0.71 3.01
CA LEU A 29 9.09 -0.11 2.19
C LEU A 29 8.89 0.46 0.77
N ILE A 30 8.91 1.78 0.63
CA ILE A 30 8.80 2.45 -0.68
C ILE A 30 10.15 2.59 -1.41
N THR A 31 11.27 2.17 -0.81
CA THR A 31 12.54 2.19 -1.54
C THR A 31 12.47 1.26 -2.75
N PRO A 32 13.07 1.63 -3.91
CA PRO A 32 13.05 0.78 -5.10
C PRO A 32 13.59 -0.63 -4.86
N ALA A 33 14.60 -0.75 -3.99
CA ALA A 33 15.20 -2.04 -3.64
C ALA A 33 14.20 -2.95 -2.92
N PHE A 34 13.40 -2.42 -2.00
CA PHE A 34 12.38 -3.20 -1.30
C PHE A 34 11.15 -3.42 -2.19
N TYR A 35 10.61 -2.34 -2.75
CA TYR A 35 9.40 -2.35 -3.54
C TYR A 35 9.51 -3.31 -4.74
N ASN A 36 10.55 -3.20 -5.57
CA ASN A 36 10.70 -4.05 -6.76
C ASN A 36 10.97 -5.52 -6.43
N CYS A 37 11.51 -5.82 -5.24
CA CYS A 37 11.75 -7.20 -4.82
C CYS A 37 10.45 -7.89 -4.40
N TYR A 38 9.57 -7.19 -3.69
CA TYR A 38 8.45 -7.78 -2.97
C TYR A 38 7.07 -7.41 -3.53
N VAL A 39 6.93 -6.23 -4.12
CA VAL A 39 5.70 -5.78 -4.77
C VAL A 39 5.83 -6.07 -6.26
N LYS A 40 5.06 -7.06 -6.72
CA LYS A 40 5.00 -7.45 -8.12
C LYS A 40 3.55 -7.38 -8.58
N LEU A 41 3.30 -6.69 -9.68
CA LEU A 41 2.04 -6.83 -10.39
C LEU A 41 1.97 -8.24 -11.00
N SER A 42 0.77 -8.79 -11.04
CA SER A 42 0.51 -9.99 -11.84
C SER A 42 0.83 -9.67 -13.30
N PRO A 43 1.52 -10.55 -14.04
CA PRO A 43 1.89 -10.32 -15.44
C PRO A 43 0.68 -10.26 -16.39
N HIS A 44 -0.52 -10.55 -15.88
CA HIS A 44 -1.76 -10.36 -16.63
C HIS A 44 -2.28 -8.95 -16.39
N ASP A 45 -1.92 -8.02 -17.27
CA ASP A 45 -2.50 -6.66 -17.38
C ASP A 45 -3.98 -6.68 -17.82
N THR A 46 -4.69 -7.78 -17.57
CA THR A 46 -6.09 -7.95 -17.96
C THR A 46 -6.98 -7.57 -16.79
N THR A 47 -7.95 -6.68 -17.04
CA THR A 47 -9.03 -6.39 -16.09
C THR A 47 -9.69 -7.70 -15.66
N PRO A 48 -9.73 -8.02 -14.34
CA PRO A 48 -10.37 -9.23 -13.86
C PRO A 48 -11.82 -9.35 -14.36
N PRO A 49 -12.30 -10.58 -14.65
CA PRO A 49 -13.66 -10.81 -15.16
C PRO A 49 -14.74 -10.22 -14.23
N GLU A 50 -14.51 -10.21 -12.91
CA GLU A 50 -15.42 -9.63 -11.92
C GLU A 50 -15.65 -8.12 -12.12
N ILE A 51 -14.65 -7.43 -12.68
CA ILE A 51 -14.72 -6.02 -13.02
C ILE A 51 -15.30 -5.85 -14.43
N SER A 52 -14.78 -6.59 -15.42
CA SER A 52 -15.16 -6.41 -16.83
C SER A 52 -16.59 -6.86 -17.14
N GLU A 53 -17.12 -7.85 -16.42
CA GLU A 53 -18.49 -8.35 -16.61
C GLU A 53 -19.54 -7.52 -15.86
N ASN A 54 -19.12 -6.63 -14.95
CA ASN A 54 -20.04 -5.82 -14.16
C ASN A 54 -20.16 -4.40 -14.74
N PRO A 55 -21.29 -4.03 -15.36
CA PRO A 55 -21.48 -2.71 -15.97
C PRO A 55 -21.53 -1.56 -14.94
N LYS A 56 -21.58 -1.85 -13.64
CA LYS A 56 -21.41 -0.82 -12.59
C LYS A 56 -19.95 -0.50 -12.31
N LEU A 57 -19.03 -1.41 -12.66
CA LEU A 57 -17.59 -1.31 -12.40
C LEU A 57 -16.82 -1.01 -13.69
N TYR A 58 -17.20 -1.62 -14.81
CA TYR A 58 -16.66 -1.31 -16.12
C TYR A 58 -17.52 -0.23 -16.82
N PRO A 59 -16.92 0.79 -17.45
CA PRO A 59 -15.49 1.01 -17.69
C PRO A 59 -14.77 1.79 -16.57
N PHE A 60 -15.44 2.19 -15.49
CA PHE A 60 -14.87 3.09 -14.47
C PHE A 60 -13.59 2.57 -13.79
N LEU A 61 -13.46 1.25 -13.64
CA LEU A 61 -12.29 0.60 -13.02
C LEU A 61 -11.39 -0.12 -14.04
N GLN A 62 -11.58 0.10 -15.34
CA GLN A 62 -10.82 -0.62 -16.38
C GLN A 62 -9.31 -0.37 -16.27
N ASP A 63 -8.92 0.85 -15.87
CA ASP A 63 -7.53 1.32 -15.73
C ASP A 63 -7.04 1.36 -14.28
N CYS A 64 -7.82 0.81 -13.31
CA CYS A 64 -7.48 0.87 -11.89
C CYS A 64 -6.30 -0.04 -11.46
N GLN A 65 -5.52 -0.55 -12.40
CA GLN A 65 -4.25 -1.23 -12.13
C GLN A 65 -3.21 -0.29 -11.48
N GLY A 66 -3.26 1.01 -11.76
CA GLY A 66 -2.32 2.00 -11.20
C GLY A 66 -2.38 2.15 -9.67
N ALA A 67 -3.50 1.79 -9.03
CA ALA A 67 -3.60 1.76 -7.57
C ALA A 67 -2.75 0.64 -6.93
N LEU A 68 -2.40 -0.39 -7.71
CA LEU A 68 -1.52 -1.49 -7.31
C LEU A 68 -0.06 -1.25 -7.74
N ASP A 69 0.17 -0.58 -8.86
CA ASP A 69 1.53 -0.31 -9.39
C ASP A 69 2.24 0.84 -8.64
N GLY A 70 1.53 1.58 -7.80
CA GLY A 70 2.13 2.68 -7.05
C GLY A 70 2.51 3.86 -7.95
N SER A 71 1.97 3.92 -9.17
CA SER A 71 2.21 5.01 -10.14
C SER A 71 1.52 6.33 -9.76
N HIS A 72 1.14 6.50 -8.48
CA HIS A 72 0.73 7.80 -7.94
C HIS A 72 1.81 8.33 -6.97
N LEU A 73 2.84 8.95 -7.55
CA LEU A 73 3.63 10.02 -6.95
C LEU A 73 3.38 11.31 -7.70
#